data_AF-A0A2V9R617-F1
#
_entry.id   AF-A0A2V9R617-F1
#
_cell.length_a   1.000
_cell.length_b   1.000
_cell.length_c   1.000
_cell.angle_alpha   90.00
_cell.angle_beta   90.00
_cell.angle_gamma   90.00
#
_symmetry.space_group_name_H-M   'P 1'
#
loop_
_entity.id
_entity.type
_entity.pdbx_description
1 polymer ?
#
loop_
_entity_poly.entity_id
_entity_poly.type
_entity_poly.pdbx_seq_one_letter_code
_entity_poly.pdbx_strand_id
1 'polypeptide(L)'
;MPRKSPDAVELCKDERAEPEFRVRKYASRCRNVIRAKIILLAAQGLSRHTIASCLDTPRQIVSKWRNFLARKNRFVVGGQCVSPPSASQASK
;
A
#
# COMPACT_ATOMS: atom_id res chain seq x y z
N MET A 1 -23.85 -14.35 23.40
CA MET A 1 -22.83 -15.13 24.14
C MET A 1 -21.60 -15.31 23.23
N PRO A 2 -20.43 -14.71 23.52
CA PRO A 2 -19.24 -14.90 22.69
C PRO A 2 -18.62 -16.25 23.00
N ARG A 3 -18.61 -17.16 22.02
CA ARG A 3 -17.87 -18.43 22.10
C ARG A 3 -16.38 -18.11 22.03
N LYS A 4 -15.70 -18.12 23.18
CA LYS A 4 -14.23 -18.10 23.24
C LYS A 4 -13.74 -19.43 22.63
N SER A 5 -12.99 -19.35 21.55
CA SER A 5 -12.29 -20.50 20.98
C SER A 5 -11.35 -21.10 22.03
N PRO A 6 -11.27 -22.43 22.20
CA PRO A 6 -10.57 -23.06 23.33
C PRO A 6 -9.04 -23.00 23.23
N ASP A 7 -8.49 -22.66 22.07
CA ASP A 7 -7.05 -22.72 21.81
C ASP A 7 -6.40 -21.35 22.06
N ALA A 8 -6.29 -20.96 23.34
CA ALA A 8 -5.45 -19.84 23.71
C ALA A 8 -3.99 -20.22 23.45
N VAL A 9 -3.39 -19.70 22.38
CA VAL A 9 -1.97 -19.91 22.06
C VAL A 9 -1.13 -19.06 23.02
N GLU A 10 -0.76 -19.64 24.15
CA GLU A 10 0.15 -19.03 25.12
C GLU A 10 1.59 -19.20 24.65
N LEU A 11 2.11 -18.21 23.92
CA LEU A 11 3.52 -18.19 23.52
C LEU A 11 4.39 -17.69 24.68
N CYS A 12 5.36 -18.50 25.11
CA CYS A 12 6.44 -18.09 26.00
C CYS A 12 7.32 -17.02 25.33
N LYS A 13 8.09 -16.24 26.10
CA LYS A 13 8.94 -15.16 25.57
C LYS A 13 9.91 -15.65 24.50
N ASP A 14 10.45 -16.84 24.66
CA ASP A 14 11.38 -17.46 23.70
C ASP A 14 10.68 -17.89 22.40
N GLU A 15 9.45 -18.40 22.51
CA GLU A 15 8.62 -18.80 21.37
C GLU A 15 8.09 -17.60 20.58
N ARG A 16 8.04 -16.41 21.19
CA ARG A 16 7.68 -15.15 20.50
C ARG A 16 8.82 -14.59 19.66
N ALA A 17 10.07 -14.85 20.03
CA ALA A 17 11.23 -14.26 19.37
C ALA A 17 11.31 -14.65 17.88
N GLU A 18 11.04 -15.91 17.55
CA GLU A 18 11.06 -16.41 16.18
C GLU A 18 9.95 -15.80 15.27
N PRO A 19 8.65 -15.85 15.63
CA PRO A 19 7.61 -15.21 14.83
C PRO A 19 7.78 -13.70 14.77
N GLU A 20 8.20 -13.02 15.84
CA GLU A 20 8.50 -11.59 15.79
C GLU A 20 9.63 -11.27 14.81
N PHE A 21 10.71 -12.06 14.82
CA PHE A 21 11.81 -11.90 13.88
C PHE A 21 11.34 -12.10 12.45
N ARG A 22 10.54 -13.14 12.18
CA ARG A 22 9.94 -13.39 10.86
C ARG A 22 9.03 -12.23 10.43
N VAL A 23 8.15 -11.76 11.30
CA VAL A 23 7.27 -10.60 11.04
C VAL A 23 8.10 -9.37 10.71
N ARG A 24 9.16 -9.07 11.47
CA ARG A 24 10.06 -7.92 11.20
C ARG A 24 10.78 -8.07 9.86
N LYS A 25 11.29 -9.27 9.56
CA LYS A 25 11.97 -9.58 8.29
C LYS A 25 11.05 -9.31 7.10
N TYR A 26 9.82 -9.79 7.16
CA TYR A 26 8.85 -9.62 6.08
C TYR A 26 8.14 -8.25 6.07
N ALA A 27 8.09 -7.53 7.19
CA ALA A 27 7.50 -6.19 7.25
C ALA A 27 8.19 -5.22 6.28
N SER A 28 9.51 -5.33 6.13
CA SER A 28 10.28 -4.54 5.16
C SER A 28 9.84 -4.83 3.71
N ARG A 29 9.66 -6.11 3.36
CA ARG A 29 9.22 -6.57 2.04
C ARG A 29 7.77 -6.15 1.78
N CYS A 30 6.86 -6.33 2.75
CA CYS A 30 5.48 -5.88 2.66
C CYS A 30 5.39 -4.36 2.42
N ARG A 31 6.20 -3.56 3.11
CA ARG A 31 6.28 -2.10 2.86
C ARG A 31 6.73 -1.80 1.44
N ASN A 32 7.70 -2.54 0.90
CA ASN A 32 8.15 -2.35 -0.49
C ASN A 32 7.06 -2.72 -1.51
N VAL A 33 6.30 -3.80 -1.26
CA VAL A 33 5.15 -4.18 -2.11
C VAL A 33 4.07 -3.10 -2.10
N ILE A 34 3.71 -2.57 -0.92
CA ILE A 34 2.72 -1.47 -0.81
C ILE A 34 3.19 -0.24 -1.59
N ARG A 35 4.48 0.13 -1.48
CA ARG A 35 5.05 1.26 -2.22
C ARG A 35 4.99 1.06 -3.73
N ALA A 36 5.36 -0.13 -4.20
CA ALA A 36 5.27 -0.48 -5.62
C ALA A 36 3.82 -0.40 -6.13
N LYS A 37 2.85 -0.92 -5.37
CA LYS A 37 1.42 -0.81 -5.69
C LYS A 37 0.95 0.65 -5.74
N ILE A 38 1.35 1.49 -4.78
CA ILE A 38 1.02 2.92 -4.80
C ILE A 38 1.52 3.59 -6.07
N ILE A 39 2.76 3.30 -6.49
CA ILE A 39 3.36 3.88 -7.70
C ILE A 39 2.61 3.41 -8.95
N LEU A 40 2.31 2.11 -9.05
CA LEU A 40 1.58 1.54 -10.19
C LEU A 40 0.18 2.14 -10.32
N LEU A 41 -0.58 2.22 -9.22
CA LEU A 41 -1.92 2.79 -9.20
C LEU A 41 -1.90 4.31 -9.45
N ALA A 42 -0.87 5.02 -8.98
CA ALA A 42 -0.69 6.44 -9.28
C ALA A 42 -0.34 6.67 -10.76
N ALA A 43 0.43 5.77 -11.39
CA ALA A 43 0.72 5.82 -12.82
C ALA A 43 -0.53 5.57 -13.67
N GLN A 44 -1.48 4.75 -13.17
CA GLN A 44 -2.81 4.57 -13.78
C GLN A 44 -3.75 5.78 -13.59
N GLY A 45 -3.29 6.88 -12.98
CA GLY A 45 -4.10 8.10 -12.81
C GLY A 45 -5.13 8.05 -11.67
N LEU A 46 -5.08 7.03 -10.80
CA LEU A 46 -6.04 6.90 -9.71
C LEU A 46 -5.88 8.00 -8.65
N SER A 47 -7.02 8.40 -8.07
CA SER A 47 -7.06 9.38 -7.00
C SER A 47 -6.41 8.84 -5.72
N ARG A 48 -5.79 9.74 -4.94
CA ARG A 48 -5.17 9.43 -3.66
C ARG A 48 -6.12 8.71 -2.70
N HIS A 49 -7.40 9.07 -2.73
CA HIS A 49 -8.43 8.44 -1.91
C HIS A 49 -8.70 7.00 -2.33
N THR A 50 -8.88 6.76 -3.63
CA THR A 50 -9.10 5.42 -4.19
C THR A 50 -7.93 4.49 -3.90
N ILE A 51 -6.69 4.98 -4.03
CA ILE A 51 -5.48 4.20 -3.72
C ILE A 51 -5.39 3.88 -2.22
N ALA A 52 -5.69 4.85 -1.36
CA ALA A 52 -5.68 4.67 0.09
C ALA A 52 -6.70 3.59 0.52
N SER A 53 -7.91 3.63 -0.02
CA SER A 53 -8.96 2.64 0.23
C SER A 53 -8.60 1.25 -0.33
N CYS A 54 -8.02 1.17 -1.53
CA CYS A 54 -7.65 -0.10 -2.15
C CYS A 54 -6.52 -0.83 -1.41
N LEU A 55 -5.59 -0.09 -0.81
CA LEU A 55 -4.42 -0.65 -0.12
C LEU A 55 -4.55 -0.69 1.40
N ASP A 56 -5.70 -0.27 1.95
CA ASP A 56 -5.93 -0.08 3.39
C ASP A 56 -4.78 0.70 4.05
N THR A 57 -4.34 1.77 3.38
CA THR A 57 -3.23 2.60 3.86
C THR A 57 -3.67 4.03 4.08
N PRO A 58 -3.17 4.71 5.13
CA PRO A 58 -3.51 6.09 5.38
C PRO A 58 -3.07 7.01 4.24
N ARG A 59 -3.93 7.96 3.89
CA ARG A 59 -3.75 8.94 2.79
C ARG A 59 -2.41 9.68 2.81
N GLN A 60 -1.83 9.86 4.00
CA GLN A 60 -0.55 10.53 4.21
C GLN A 60 0.61 9.72 3.63
N ILE A 61 0.57 8.38 3.73
CA ILE A 61 1.59 7.50 3.13
C ILE A 61 1.55 7.62 1.61
N VAL A 62 0.35 7.54 1.02
CA VAL A 62 0.16 7.69 -0.44
C VAL A 62 0.68 9.04 -0.92
N SER A 63 0.37 10.13 -0.20
CA SER A 63 0.79 11.48 -0.55
C SER A 63 2.32 11.65 -0.43
N LYS A 64 2.92 11.11 0.63
CA LYS A 64 4.38 11.12 0.83
C LYS A 64 5.10 10.39 -0.29
N TRP A 65 4.60 9.23 -0.71
CA TRP A 65 5.20 8.45 -1.79
C TRP A 65 5.03 9.09 -3.17
N ARG A 66 3.89 9.73 -3.44
CA ARG A 66 3.71 10.53 -4.67
C ARG A 66 4.67 11.71 -4.74
N ASN A 67 4.90 12.41 -3.63
CA ASN A 67 5.88 13.50 -3.57
C ASN A 67 7.32 13.00 -3.72
N PHE A 68 7.64 11.84 -3.12
CA PHE A 68 8.95 11.21 -3.29
C PHE A 68 9.17 10.77 -4.73
N LEU A 69 8.15 10.21 -5.39
CA LEU A 69 8.20 9.88 -6.81
C LEU A 69 8.40 11.14 -7.66
N ALA A 70 7.67 12.23 -7.42
CA ALA A 70 7.86 13.48 -8.14
C ALA A 70 9.29 14.05 -7.98
N ARG A 71 9.91 13.87 -6.81
CA ARG A 71 11.31 14.27 -6.56
C ARG A 71 12.33 13.34 -7.23
N LYS A 72 12.04 12.03 -7.29
CA LYS A 72 12.92 11.03 -7.90
C LYS A 72 12.77 10.91 -9.40
N ASN A 73 11.58 11.18 -9.93
CA ASN A 73 11.26 11.04 -11.34
C ASN A 73 11.74 12.26 -12.13
N ARG A 74 13.07 12.43 -12.20
CA ARG A 74 13.70 13.07 -13.35
C ARG A 74 13.80 12.02 -14.46
N PHE A 75 12.87 12.18 -15.42
CA PHE A 75 12.81 11.62 -16.78
C PHE A 75 12.65 10.11 -16.96
N VAL A 76 11.57 9.72 -17.67
CA VAL A 76 11.66 9.42 -19.11
C VAL A 76 10.47 10.08 -19.82
N VAL A 77 10.77 10.97 -20.78
CA VAL A 77 9.84 11.41 -21.83
C VAL A 77 10.21 10.59 -23.07
N GLY A 78 9.24 9.92 -23.70
CA GLY A 78 9.44 9.27 -25.01
C GLY A 78 9.00 7.79 -25.13
N GLY A 79 7.74 7.46 -24.83
CA GLY A 79 7.21 6.13 -25.20
C GLY A 79 5.85 5.70 -24.63
N GLN A 80 5.04 6.66 -24.14
CA GLN A 80 3.63 6.66 -23.71
C GLN A 80 2.83 5.33 -23.54
N CYS A 81 1.96 5.32 -22.52
CA CYS A 81 0.52 5.05 -22.71
C CYS A 81 -0.38 5.68 -21.61
N VAL A 82 -1.10 6.72 -22.04
CA VAL A 82 -2.44 7.22 -21.67
C VAL A 82 -2.90 7.44 -20.22
N SER A 83 -3.41 8.65 -19.98
CA SER A 83 -4.27 9.02 -18.85
C SER A 83 -5.62 8.27 -18.92
N PRO A 84 -6.18 7.77 -17.81
CA PRO A 84 -7.56 7.26 -17.81
C PRO A 84 -8.54 8.39 -18.14
N PRO A 85 -9.63 8.13 -18.87
CA PRO A 85 -10.68 9.11 -19.09
C PRO A 85 -11.26 9.55 -17.74
N SER A 86 -11.26 10.86 -17.53
CA SER A 86 -11.91 11.53 -16.40
C SER A 86 -13.35 11.01 -16.25
N ALA A 87 -13.67 10.39 -15.11
CA ALA A 87 -15.02 10.00 -14.72
C ALA A 87 -15.88 11.23 -14.36
N SER A 88 -15.98 12.17 -15.29
CA SER A 88 -16.87 13.35 -15.23
C SER A 88 -17.93 13.29 -16.32
N GLN A 89 -18.40 12.08 -16.65
CA GLN A 89 -19.66 11.86 -17.35
C GLN A 89 -20.63 11.17 -16.38
N ALA A 90 -21.22 11.97 -15.48
CA ALA A 90 -22.42 11.58 -14.74
C ALA A 90 -23.10 12.85 -14.22
N SER A 91 -23.66 13.65 -15.15
CA SER A 91 -24.95 14.30 -14.92
C SER A 91 -25.45 14.86 -16.26
N LYS A 92 -26.48 14.19 -16.78
CA LYS A 92 -27.44 14.74 -17.73
C LYS A 92 -28.64 15.21 -16.92
#